data_AF-A0A1C6DVK0-F1
#
_entry.id   AF-A0A1C6DVK0-F1
#
_cell.length_a   1.000
_cell.length_b   1.000
_cell.length_c   1.000
_cell.angle_alpha   90.00
_cell.angle_beta   90.00
_cell.angle_gamma   90.00
#
_symmetry.space_group_name_H-M   'P 1'
#
loop_
_entity.id
_entity.type
_entity.pdbx_description
1 polymer ?
#
loop_
_entity_poly.entity_id
_entity_poly.type
_entity_poly.pdbx_seq_one_letter_code
_entity_poly.pdbx_strand_id
1 'polypeptide(L)'
;MKLKEAQAKIKTICNIPFADIFEELDFPMIIKNKGKTGQLLEMALGKKLDNANIDFEDGELKSNKCDATGRPLETVFITQIASIIDELIVEKPFEETHLYEKINNMLYVPVCKVGDPHNWMFLDAIHIDLSKPEFSSLLNIWRDDYYSICRQLKEHIETSKDGFIHTSNGRHIQVRSKDSKPYHPIYSKIYGRKVSNKNHAFYFQKQFVYDVRIAYGG
;
A
#
# COMPACT_ATOMS: atom_id res chain seq x y z
N MET A 1 9.53 -2.68 17.44
CA MET A 1 9.05 -3.99 16.97
C MET A 1 9.52 -4.18 15.54
N LYS A 2 10.05 -5.37 15.24
CA LYS A 2 10.45 -5.77 13.88
C LYS A 2 9.35 -6.55 13.17
N LEU A 3 9.38 -6.63 11.83
CA LEU A 3 8.39 -7.34 11.02
C LEU A 3 8.24 -8.81 11.43
N LYS A 4 9.34 -9.49 11.76
CA LYS A 4 9.32 -10.89 12.19
C LYS A 4 8.53 -11.09 13.51
N GLU A 5 8.66 -10.16 14.45
CA GLU A 5 7.90 -10.17 15.70
C GLU A 5 6.43 -9.91 15.45
N ALA A 6 6.12 -8.96 14.56
CA ALA A 6 4.76 -8.65 14.16
C ALA A 6 4.10 -9.87 13.49
N GLN A 7 4.79 -10.55 12.59
CA GLN A 7 4.30 -11.76 11.92
C GLN A 7 4.00 -12.88 12.94
N ALA A 8 4.88 -13.08 13.92
CA ALA A 8 4.65 -14.06 14.98
C ALA A 8 3.40 -13.75 15.82
N LYS A 9 3.16 -12.46 16.13
CA LYS A 9 1.93 -12.02 16.80
C LYS A 9 0.69 -12.18 15.92
N ILE A 10 0.76 -11.84 14.63
CA ILE A 10 -0.37 -12.03 13.70
C ILE A 10 -0.77 -13.49 13.64
N LYS A 11 0.20 -14.41 13.63
CA LYS A 11 -0.06 -15.85 13.63
C LYS A 11 -0.89 -16.32 14.83
N THR A 12 -0.86 -15.62 15.97
CA THR A 12 -1.69 -15.98 17.15
C THR A 12 -3.10 -15.41 17.08
N ILE A 13 -3.38 -14.47 16.18
CA ILE A 13 -4.67 -13.78 16.03
C ILE A 13 -5.31 -13.97 14.65
N CYS A 14 -4.63 -14.62 13.71
CA CYS A 14 -5.15 -14.87 12.37
C CYS A 14 -6.26 -15.93 12.42
N ASN A 15 -7.27 -15.78 11.56
CA ASN A 15 -8.47 -16.62 11.49
C ASN A 15 -9.32 -16.64 12.77
N ILE A 16 -9.12 -15.66 13.66
CA ILE A 16 -9.95 -15.43 14.84
C ILE A 16 -10.91 -14.27 14.53
N PRO A 17 -12.22 -14.41 14.81
CA PRO A 17 -13.18 -13.32 14.69
C PRO A 17 -12.75 -12.09 15.50
N PHE A 18 -12.99 -10.90 14.96
CA PHE A 18 -12.68 -9.64 15.63
C PHE A 18 -13.39 -9.49 16.98
N ALA A 19 -14.58 -10.09 17.15
CA ALA A 19 -15.28 -10.10 18.43
C ALA A 19 -14.52 -10.83 19.56
N ASP A 20 -13.62 -11.75 19.21
CA ASP A 20 -12.80 -12.48 20.18
C ASP A 20 -11.44 -11.79 20.44
N ILE A 21 -11.14 -10.70 19.70
CA ILE A 21 -9.88 -9.95 19.77
C ILE A 21 -10.10 -8.55 20.37
N PHE A 22 -11.22 -7.90 20.03
CA PHE A 22 -11.51 -6.50 20.33
C PHE A 22 -12.76 -6.37 21.21
N GLU A 23 -12.85 -5.26 21.95
CA GLU A 23 -14.03 -4.95 22.76
C GLU A 23 -15.11 -4.25 21.92
N GLU A 24 -16.38 -4.31 22.33
CA GLU A 24 -17.50 -3.63 21.67
C GLU A 24 -17.26 -2.12 21.42
N LEU A 25 -16.53 -1.48 22.34
CA LEU A 25 -16.16 -0.06 22.24
C LEU A 25 -15.21 0.25 21.07
N ASP A 26 -14.50 -0.75 20.54
CA ASP A 26 -13.59 -0.61 19.40
C ASP A 26 -14.35 -0.60 18.05
N PHE A 27 -15.51 -1.25 17.95
CA PHE A 27 -16.22 -1.46 16.68
C PHE A 27 -16.68 -0.19 15.95
N PRO A 28 -17.14 0.87 16.63
CA PRO A 28 -17.41 2.15 15.96
C PRO A 28 -16.18 2.71 15.22
N MET A 29 -14.97 2.48 15.76
CA MET A 29 -13.72 2.85 15.11
C MET A 29 -13.38 1.92 13.94
N ILE A 30 -13.65 0.62 14.08
CA ILE A 30 -13.45 -0.42 13.05
C ILE A 30 -14.28 -0.15 11.78
N ILE A 31 -15.52 0.29 11.95
CA ILE A 31 -16.52 0.37 10.87
C ILE A 31 -16.42 1.68 10.09
N LYS A 32 -16.20 2.81 10.77
CA LYS A 32 -16.46 4.15 10.21
C LYS A 32 -15.44 4.63 9.18
N ASN A 33 -14.21 4.11 9.19
CA ASN A 33 -13.12 4.63 8.35
C ASN A 33 -12.38 3.54 7.58
N LYS A 34 -12.41 3.60 6.24
CA LYS A 34 -11.69 2.67 5.34
C LYS A 34 -10.19 2.56 5.66
N GLY A 35 -9.55 3.65 6.10
CA GLY A 35 -8.13 3.70 6.46
C GLY A 35 -7.78 3.15 7.84
N LYS A 36 -8.76 2.82 8.70
CA LYS A 36 -8.49 2.39 10.08
C LYS A 36 -8.20 0.89 10.23
N THR A 37 -8.38 0.08 9.18
CA THR A 37 -8.04 -1.35 9.26
C THR A 37 -6.55 -1.57 9.57
N GLY A 38 -5.66 -0.72 9.04
CA GLY A 38 -4.24 -0.73 9.41
C GLY A 38 -4.03 -0.38 10.89
N GLN A 39 -4.72 0.64 11.38
CA GLN A 39 -4.65 1.05 12.80
C GLN A 39 -5.13 -0.06 13.76
N LEU A 40 -6.16 -0.82 13.37
CA LEU A 40 -6.61 -1.97 14.18
C LEU A 40 -5.55 -3.05 14.27
N LEU A 41 -4.88 -3.31 13.16
CA LEU A 41 -3.78 -4.27 13.15
C LEU A 41 -2.62 -3.79 14.02
N GLU A 42 -2.29 -2.49 13.97
CA GLU A 42 -1.30 -1.89 14.86
C GLU A 42 -1.71 -2.02 16.34
N MET A 43 -2.98 -1.75 16.67
CA MET A 43 -3.53 -1.93 18.01
C MET A 43 -3.44 -3.39 18.48
N ALA A 44 -3.86 -4.35 17.63
CA ALA A 44 -3.76 -5.78 17.94
C ALA A 44 -2.31 -6.26 18.12
N LEU A 45 -1.36 -5.62 17.43
CA LEU A 45 0.07 -5.84 17.62
C LEU A 45 0.63 -5.18 18.90
N GLY A 46 -0.15 -4.32 19.57
CA GLY A 46 0.27 -3.55 20.73
C GLY A 46 1.18 -2.37 20.40
N LYS A 47 1.11 -1.83 19.17
CA LYS A 47 1.84 -0.62 18.76
C LYS A 47 1.06 0.62 19.17
N LYS A 48 1.79 1.65 19.61
CA LYS A 48 1.24 3.01 19.70
C LYS A 48 1.07 3.55 18.29
N LEU A 49 -0.07 4.18 18.02
CA LEU A 49 -0.30 4.89 16.77
C LEU A 49 0.64 6.12 16.73
N ASP A 50 1.50 6.18 15.73
CA ASP A 50 2.40 7.32 15.48
C ASP A 50 2.34 7.75 14.00
N ASN A 51 3.09 8.79 13.65
CA ASN A 51 3.18 9.31 12.28
C ASN A 51 4.57 9.00 11.67
N ALA A 52 5.22 7.90 12.08
CA ALA A 52 6.55 7.57 11.57
C ALA A 52 6.52 7.26 10.06
N ASN A 53 7.65 7.52 9.38
CA ASN A 53 7.77 7.24 7.95
C ASN A 53 7.86 5.74 7.63
N ILE A 54 8.09 4.87 8.61
CA ILE A 54 8.08 3.41 8.45
C ILE A 54 7.35 2.82 9.66
N ASP A 55 6.43 1.87 9.42
CA ASP A 55 5.58 1.34 10.48
C ASP A 55 6.34 0.48 11.51
N PHE A 56 7.44 -0.16 11.11
CA PHE A 56 8.32 -0.96 11.98
C PHE A 56 9.78 -0.54 11.88
N GLU A 57 10.62 -1.05 12.78
CA GLU A 57 12.05 -0.74 12.80
C GLU A 57 12.77 -1.12 11.50
N ASP A 58 12.29 -2.17 10.83
CA ASP A 58 12.92 -2.77 9.67
C ASP A 58 12.03 -2.83 8.42
N GLY A 59 10.81 -2.28 8.45
CA GLY A 59 9.96 -2.27 7.27
C GLY A 59 8.51 -1.85 7.50
N GLU A 60 7.67 -2.02 6.48
CA GLU A 60 6.35 -1.40 6.40
C GLU A 60 5.20 -2.42 6.62
N LEU A 61 4.07 -1.96 7.14
CA LEU A 61 2.83 -2.73 7.26
C LEU A 61 1.89 -2.40 6.10
N LYS A 62 1.46 -3.40 5.33
CA LYS A 62 0.42 -3.22 4.32
C LYS A 62 -0.75 -4.14 4.61
N SER A 63 -1.95 -3.58 4.69
CA SER A 63 -3.19 -4.37 4.84
C SER A 63 -4.15 -4.12 3.68
N ASN A 64 -4.98 -5.12 3.38
CA ASN A 64 -5.94 -5.05 2.29
C ASN A 64 -7.22 -5.78 2.64
N LYS A 65 -8.36 -5.21 2.25
CA LYS A 65 -9.64 -5.90 2.33
C LYS A 65 -9.68 -7.07 1.34
N CYS A 66 -9.93 -8.27 1.86
CA CYS A 66 -10.14 -9.48 1.08
C CYS A 66 -11.46 -10.19 1.45
N ASP A 67 -11.77 -11.25 0.72
CA ASP A 67 -12.78 -12.23 1.11
C ASP A 67 -12.20 -13.29 2.07
N ALA A 68 -13.03 -14.25 2.50
CA ALA A 68 -12.65 -15.33 3.41
C ALA A 68 -11.57 -16.28 2.85
N THR A 69 -11.32 -16.26 1.53
CA THR A 69 -10.27 -17.05 0.87
C THR A 69 -8.98 -16.25 0.66
N GLY A 70 -8.95 -14.99 1.12
CA GLY A 70 -7.83 -14.07 0.93
C GLY A 70 -7.77 -13.44 -0.46
N ARG A 71 -8.83 -13.52 -1.27
CA ARG A 71 -8.85 -12.84 -2.59
C ARG A 71 -9.09 -11.35 -2.39
N PRO A 72 -8.29 -10.48 -3.01
CA PRO A 72 -8.36 -9.03 -2.78
C PRO A 72 -9.65 -8.43 -3.33
N LEU A 73 -10.35 -7.67 -2.49
CA LEU A 73 -11.54 -6.91 -2.90
C LEU A 73 -11.20 -5.49 -3.34
N GLU A 74 -10.04 -4.97 -2.95
CA GLU A 74 -9.55 -3.63 -3.30
C GLU A 74 -8.05 -3.63 -3.61
N THR A 75 -7.53 -2.50 -4.08
CA THR A 75 -6.09 -2.27 -4.28
C THR A 75 -5.41 -1.88 -2.97
N VAL A 76 -4.12 -2.17 -2.82
CA VAL A 76 -3.36 -1.86 -1.60
C VAL A 76 -2.73 -0.49 -1.73
N PHE A 77 -2.97 0.42 -0.78
CA PHE A 77 -2.32 1.73 -0.78
C PHE A 77 -0.84 1.59 -0.41
N ILE A 78 0.04 2.33 -1.11
CA ILE A 78 1.48 2.34 -0.81
C ILE A 78 1.88 3.67 -0.18
N THR A 79 1.89 4.75 -0.97
CA THR A 79 2.29 6.09 -0.54
C THR A 79 1.73 7.18 -1.47
N GLN A 80 1.52 8.39 -0.97
CA GLN A 80 1.13 9.55 -1.80
C GLN A 80 2.32 10.08 -2.59
N ILE A 81 2.07 10.66 -3.76
CA ILE A 81 3.14 11.13 -4.65
C ILE A 81 3.39 12.63 -4.59
N ALA A 82 2.60 13.40 -3.84
CA ALA A 82 2.69 14.87 -3.85
C ALA A 82 4.09 15.40 -3.48
N SER A 83 4.75 14.78 -2.48
CA SER A 83 6.10 15.15 -2.05
C SER A 83 7.22 14.58 -2.92
N ILE A 84 6.92 13.63 -3.80
CA ILE A 84 7.90 12.88 -4.60
C ILE A 84 7.63 12.98 -6.11
N ILE A 85 6.75 13.87 -6.57
CA ILE A 85 6.41 13.97 -7.99
C ILE A 85 7.63 14.27 -8.87
N ASP A 86 8.54 15.11 -8.37
CA ASP A 86 9.76 15.46 -9.09
C ASP A 86 10.74 14.27 -9.19
N GLU A 87 10.73 13.36 -8.21
CA GLU A 87 11.48 12.09 -8.27
C GLU A 87 10.99 11.21 -9.43
N LEU A 88 9.68 11.16 -9.65
CA LEU A 88 9.06 10.40 -10.74
C LEU A 88 9.37 11.03 -12.10
N ILE A 89 9.32 12.36 -12.19
CA ILE A 89 9.56 13.10 -13.44
C ILE A 89 11.00 12.93 -13.95
N VAL A 90 11.99 12.84 -13.05
CA VAL A 90 13.40 12.61 -13.42
C VAL A 90 13.74 11.13 -13.60
N GLU A 91 12.79 10.22 -13.45
CA GLU A 91 13.01 8.77 -13.47
C GLU A 91 14.16 8.36 -12.52
N LYS A 92 14.12 8.82 -11.26
CA LYS A 92 15.15 8.46 -10.26
C LYS A 92 15.35 6.93 -10.22
N PRO A 93 16.59 6.42 -10.09
CA PRO A 93 16.83 4.98 -10.01
C PRO A 93 15.93 4.31 -8.96
N PHE A 94 15.23 3.24 -9.36
CA PHE A 94 14.16 2.61 -8.57
C PHE A 94 14.58 2.32 -7.12
N GLU A 95 15.74 1.73 -6.91
CA GLU A 95 16.28 1.36 -5.60
C GLU A 95 16.59 2.57 -4.69
N GLU A 96 16.65 3.77 -5.25
CA GLU A 96 16.86 5.02 -4.51
C GLU A 96 15.55 5.79 -4.24
N THR A 97 14.40 5.24 -4.66
CA THR A 97 13.10 5.92 -4.56
C THR A 97 12.45 5.80 -3.19
N HIS A 98 11.58 6.74 -2.86
CA HIS A 98 10.69 6.63 -1.70
C HIS A 98 9.70 5.47 -1.86
N LEU A 99 9.33 5.15 -3.10
CA LEU A 99 8.50 3.97 -3.39
C LEU A 99 9.21 2.69 -2.96
N TYR A 100 10.49 2.54 -3.34
CA TYR A 100 11.29 1.36 -2.97
C TYR A 100 11.55 1.29 -1.47
N GLU A 101 11.85 2.41 -0.81
CA GLU A 101 11.96 2.47 0.65
C GLU A 101 10.72 1.87 1.35
N LYS A 102 9.53 2.14 0.80
CA LYS A 102 8.24 1.68 1.33
C LYS A 102 7.89 0.22 1.06
N ILE A 103 8.52 -0.42 0.09
CA ILE A 103 8.10 -1.76 -0.38
C ILE A 103 9.21 -2.80 -0.41
N ASN A 104 10.48 -2.41 -0.12
CA ASN A 104 11.59 -3.34 -0.15
C ASN A 104 11.51 -4.42 0.95
N ASN A 105 10.94 -4.07 2.12
CA ASN A 105 10.70 -4.98 3.21
C ASN A 105 9.36 -4.64 3.85
N MET A 106 8.37 -5.51 3.67
CA MET A 106 7.02 -5.25 4.17
C MET A 106 6.31 -6.53 4.63
N LEU A 107 5.42 -6.36 5.59
CA LEU A 107 4.50 -7.39 6.03
C LEU A 107 3.12 -7.09 5.44
N TYR A 108 2.67 -7.96 4.53
CA TYR A 108 1.35 -7.87 3.92
C TYR A 108 0.34 -8.73 4.69
N VAL A 109 -0.74 -8.11 5.15
CA VAL A 109 -1.76 -8.76 6.00
C VAL A 109 -3.15 -8.61 5.36
N PRO A 110 -3.70 -9.67 4.76
CA PRO A 110 -5.06 -9.66 4.27
C PRO A 110 -6.05 -9.59 5.44
N VAL A 111 -7.14 -8.84 5.27
CA VAL A 111 -8.20 -8.73 6.26
C VAL A 111 -9.54 -9.08 5.63
N CYS A 112 -10.14 -10.17 6.08
CA CYS A 112 -11.45 -10.58 5.62
C CYS A 112 -12.49 -9.60 6.16
N LYS A 113 -13.09 -8.79 5.28
CA LYS A 113 -14.16 -7.84 5.63
C LYS A 113 -15.44 -8.12 4.86
N VAL A 114 -15.97 -9.33 5.03
CA VAL A 114 -17.23 -9.79 4.44
C VAL A 114 -18.25 -9.99 5.55
N GLY A 115 -19.44 -9.43 5.39
CA GLY A 115 -20.51 -9.53 6.39
C GLY A 115 -20.26 -8.66 7.62
N ASP A 116 -20.75 -9.15 8.76
CA ASP A 116 -20.70 -8.47 10.05
C ASP A 116 -19.26 -8.17 10.50
N PRO A 117 -18.94 -6.93 10.90
CA PRO A 117 -17.66 -6.55 11.50
C PRO A 117 -17.15 -7.48 12.61
N HIS A 118 -18.04 -8.03 13.44
CA HIS A 118 -17.68 -8.96 14.53
C HIS A 118 -17.06 -10.26 14.00
N ASN A 119 -17.42 -10.65 12.78
CA ASN A 119 -16.93 -11.84 12.09
C ASN A 119 -15.76 -11.54 11.14
N TRP A 120 -15.30 -10.29 11.06
CA TRP A 120 -14.08 -9.99 10.31
C TRP A 120 -12.87 -10.62 10.99
N MET A 121 -11.82 -10.88 10.23
CA MET A 121 -10.63 -11.55 10.75
C MET A 121 -9.39 -11.14 9.97
N PHE A 122 -8.25 -11.16 10.64
CA PHE A 122 -6.95 -11.13 9.98
C PHE A 122 -6.69 -12.49 9.35
N LEU A 123 -6.10 -12.53 8.16
CA LEU A 123 -5.56 -13.76 7.58
C LEU A 123 -4.05 -13.81 7.80
N ASP A 124 -3.45 -14.96 7.47
CA ASP A 124 -2.01 -15.15 7.64
C ASP A 124 -1.21 -14.10 6.85
N ALA A 125 -0.13 -13.64 7.46
CA ALA A 125 0.68 -12.54 6.96
C ALA A 125 1.81 -13.04 6.07
N ILE A 126 2.02 -12.36 4.96
CA ILE A 126 3.07 -12.63 3.99
C ILE A 126 4.20 -11.63 4.21
N HIS A 127 5.35 -12.12 4.66
CA HIS A 127 6.55 -11.29 4.79
C HIS A 127 7.28 -11.24 3.45
N ILE A 128 7.32 -10.06 2.85
CA ILE A 128 7.92 -9.79 1.56
C ILE A 128 9.22 -9.01 1.79
N ASP A 129 10.34 -9.62 1.41
CA ASP A 129 11.67 -9.05 1.55
C ASP A 129 12.38 -9.15 0.20
N LEU A 130 12.47 -8.03 -0.51
CA LEU A 130 13.00 -7.98 -1.88
C LEU A 130 14.51 -8.29 -1.96
N SER A 131 15.21 -8.38 -0.83
CA SER A 131 16.59 -8.88 -0.80
C SER A 131 16.67 -10.39 -1.02
N LYS A 132 15.56 -11.12 -0.83
CA LYS A 132 15.53 -12.57 -0.93
C LYS A 132 15.25 -13.06 -2.36
N PRO A 133 15.93 -14.13 -2.82
CA PRO A 133 15.79 -14.63 -4.18
C PRO A 133 14.37 -15.01 -4.60
N GLU A 134 13.55 -15.53 -3.69
CA GLU A 134 12.16 -15.93 -3.96
C GLU A 134 11.28 -14.75 -4.42
N PHE A 135 11.64 -13.52 -4.08
CA PHE A 135 10.91 -12.31 -4.48
C PHE A 135 11.54 -11.57 -5.67
N SER A 136 12.58 -12.12 -6.30
CA SER A 136 13.27 -11.52 -7.45
C SER A 136 12.32 -11.23 -8.63
N SER A 137 11.35 -12.10 -8.88
CA SER A 137 10.33 -11.90 -9.92
C SER A 137 9.45 -10.67 -9.61
N LEU A 138 9.02 -10.50 -8.34
CA LEU A 138 8.26 -9.33 -7.93
C LEU A 138 9.08 -8.05 -8.06
N LEU A 139 10.35 -8.08 -7.63
CA LEU A 139 11.26 -6.96 -7.75
C LEU A 139 11.39 -6.48 -9.20
N ASN A 140 11.55 -7.41 -10.14
CA ASN A 140 11.64 -7.06 -11.57
C ASN A 140 10.35 -6.44 -12.09
N ILE A 141 9.19 -7.02 -11.78
CA ILE A 141 7.89 -6.46 -12.19
C ILE A 141 7.70 -5.05 -11.62
N TRP A 142 8.01 -4.83 -10.35
CA TRP A 142 7.81 -3.52 -9.71
C TRP A 142 8.77 -2.46 -10.24
N ARG A 143 10.00 -2.85 -10.55
CA ARG A 143 10.96 -1.96 -11.21
C ARG A 143 10.47 -1.54 -12.60
N ASP A 144 9.99 -2.49 -13.39
CA ASP A 144 9.46 -2.22 -14.74
C ASP A 144 8.20 -1.33 -14.68
N ASP A 145 7.30 -1.62 -13.73
CA ASP A 145 6.11 -0.81 -13.49
C ASP A 145 6.46 0.62 -13.12
N TYR A 146 7.44 0.82 -12.24
CA TYR A 146 7.88 2.14 -11.81
C TYR A 146 8.35 2.98 -12.99
N TYR A 147 9.27 2.47 -13.82
CA TYR A 147 9.77 3.22 -14.98
C TYR A 147 8.69 3.46 -16.03
N SER A 148 7.81 2.48 -16.27
CA SER A 148 6.66 2.64 -17.15
C SER A 148 5.72 3.75 -16.66
N ILE A 149 5.42 3.78 -15.37
CA ILE A 149 4.58 4.80 -14.74
C ILE A 149 5.22 6.19 -14.86
N CYS A 150 6.53 6.31 -14.60
CA CYS A 150 7.22 7.60 -14.71
C CYS A 150 7.09 8.19 -16.12
N ARG A 151 7.27 7.37 -17.16
CA ARG A 151 7.12 7.77 -18.57
C ARG A 151 5.68 8.20 -18.87
N GLN A 152 4.69 7.42 -18.43
CA GLN A 152 3.27 7.77 -18.61
C GLN A 152 2.92 9.10 -17.93
N LEU A 153 3.40 9.33 -16.70
CA LEU A 153 3.15 10.58 -15.98
C LEU A 153 3.77 11.78 -16.71
N LYS A 154 5.00 11.63 -17.21
CA LYS A 154 5.66 12.66 -18.01
C LYS A 154 4.91 12.95 -19.30
N GLU A 155 4.51 11.91 -20.02
CA GLU A 155 3.70 12.03 -21.24
C GLU A 155 2.39 12.76 -20.98
N HIS A 156 1.69 12.46 -19.87
CA HIS A 156 0.48 13.20 -19.48
C HIS A 156 0.76 14.70 -19.31
N ILE A 157 1.80 15.06 -18.56
CA ILE A 157 2.16 16.47 -18.29
C ILE A 157 2.46 17.23 -19.58
N GLU A 158 3.11 16.57 -20.54
CA GLU A 158 3.62 17.18 -21.77
C GLU A 158 2.60 17.21 -22.92
N THR A 159 1.65 16.27 -22.94
CA THR A 159 0.76 16.07 -24.10
C THR A 159 -0.73 16.27 -23.79
N SER A 160 -1.15 16.17 -22.51
CA SER A 160 -2.56 16.34 -22.16
C SER A 160 -3.01 17.80 -22.32
N LYS A 161 -4.29 18.01 -22.66
CA LYS A 161 -4.85 19.35 -22.85
C LYS A 161 -4.84 20.20 -21.58
N ASP A 162 -4.93 19.56 -20.41
CA ASP A 162 -4.89 20.24 -19.11
C ASP A 162 -3.48 20.29 -18.50
N GLY A 163 -2.51 19.62 -19.13
CA GLY A 163 -1.14 19.46 -18.66
C GLY A 163 -1.03 18.74 -17.31
N PHE A 164 -2.05 17.97 -16.89
CA PHE A 164 -2.07 17.25 -15.62
C PHE A 164 -1.80 15.76 -15.78
N ILE A 165 -1.23 15.18 -14.72
CA ILE A 165 -1.13 13.73 -14.59
C ILE A 165 -2.52 13.08 -14.47
N HIS A 166 -2.64 11.90 -15.05
CA HIS A 166 -3.79 11.02 -14.92
C HIS A 166 -3.37 9.66 -14.35
N THR A 167 -4.31 8.72 -14.24
CA THR A 167 -4.01 7.36 -13.80
C THR A 167 -3.00 6.71 -14.73
N SER A 168 -1.92 6.19 -14.17
CA SER A 168 -0.87 5.44 -14.89
C SER A 168 -0.76 4.04 -14.31
N ASN A 169 -0.66 3.03 -15.16
CA ASN A 169 -0.73 1.63 -14.75
C ASN A 169 0.53 0.86 -15.19
N GLY A 170 1.05 0.04 -14.28
CA GLY A 170 1.89 -1.10 -14.58
C GLY A 170 1.09 -2.41 -14.48
N ARG A 171 1.77 -3.52 -14.20
CA ARG A 171 1.19 -4.84 -13.93
C ARG A 171 0.76 -4.99 -12.47
N HIS A 172 1.64 -4.63 -11.54
CA HIS A 172 1.43 -4.70 -10.09
C HIS A 172 1.23 -3.33 -9.46
N ILE A 173 1.89 -2.29 -9.94
CA ILE A 173 1.81 -0.94 -9.37
C ILE A 173 0.96 -0.06 -10.29
N GLN A 174 0.28 0.92 -9.70
CA GLN A 174 -0.40 2.00 -10.43
C GLN A 174 -0.31 3.31 -9.63
N VAL A 175 -0.40 4.43 -10.34
CA VAL A 175 -0.65 5.76 -9.76
C VAL A 175 -2.06 6.17 -10.09
N ARG A 176 -2.85 6.56 -9.09
CA ARG A 176 -4.23 7.05 -9.28
C ARG A 176 -4.58 8.12 -8.26
N SER A 177 -5.65 8.88 -8.53
CA SER A 177 -6.10 9.92 -7.62
C SER A 177 -6.46 9.36 -6.24
N LYS A 178 -5.99 10.02 -5.19
CA LYS A 178 -6.22 9.70 -3.78
C LYS A 178 -6.34 10.99 -3.00
N ASP A 179 -7.55 11.55 -3.01
CA ASP A 179 -7.81 12.86 -2.43
C ASP A 179 -9.27 12.99 -2.02
N SER A 180 -9.55 13.95 -1.15
CA SER A 180 -10.89 14.34 -0.72
C SER A 180 -11.04 15.85 -0.86
N LYS A 181 -12.27 16.37 -0.86
CA LYS A 181 -12.47 17.83 -0.85
C LYS A 181 -12.13 18.40 0.54
N PRO A 182 -11.49 19.58 0.64
CA PRO A 182 -10.92 20.37 -0.45
C PRO A 182 -9.71 19.66 -1.08
N TYR A 183 -9.61 19.71 -2.41
CA TYR A 183 -8.54 18.99 -3.13
C TYR A 183 -7.16 19.61 -2.90
N HIS A 184 -6.15 18.75 -2.90
CA HIS A 184 -4.75 19.07 -2.67
C HIS A 184 -3.95 18.89 -3.98
N PRO A 185 -3.78 19.95 -4.79
CA PRO A 185 -3.05 19.88 -6.04
C PRO A 185 -1.57 19.54 -5.82
N ILE A 186 -0.95 18.97 -6.87
CA ILE A 186 0.47 18.61 -6.87
C ILE A 186 1.24 19.65 -7.67
N TYR A 187 2.26 20.26 -7.07
CA TYR A 187 3.17 21.20 -7.71
C TYR A 187 4.49 20.49 -8.03
N SER A 188 4.96 20.61 -9.27
CA SER A 188 6.29 20.14 -9.67
C SER A 188 7.24 21.33 -9.75
N LYS A 189 8.40 21.22 -9.10
CA LYS A 189 9.45 22.24 -9.21
C LYS A 189 10.11 22.21 -10.59
N ILE A 190 10.19 21.04 -11.20
CA ILE A 190 10.80 20.84 -12.53
C ILE A 190 10.01 21.59 -13.61
N TYR A 191 8.68 21.47 -13.58
CA TYR A 191 7.81 22.17 -14.54
C TYR A 191 7.44 23.59 -14.09
N GLY A 192 7.77 23.99 -12.86
CA GLY A 192 7.43 25.31 -12.30
C GLY A 192 5.92 25.57 -12.17
N ARG A 193 5.08 24.54 -12.20
CA ARG A 193 3.61 24.66 -12.18
C ARG A 193 2.94 23.49 -11.47
N LYS A 194 1.62 23.62 -11.24
CA LYS A 194 0.78 22.49 -10.85
C LYS A 194 0.71 21.49 -12.00
N VAL A 195 1.00 20.23 -11.68
CA VAL A 195 0.91 19.08 -12.60
C VAL A 195 -0.24 18.16 -12.21
N SER A 196 -1.01 18.52 -11.18
CA SER A 196 -2.32 17.93 -10.90
C SER A 196 -3.18 18.90 -10.11
N ASN A 197 -4.50 18.83 -10.29
CA ASN A 197 -5.47 19.51 -9.44
C ASN A 197 -5.89 18.71 -8.21
N LYS A 198 -5.46 17.45 -8.09
CA LYS A 198 -5.77 16.53 -6.98
C LYS A 198 -4.54 15.75 -6.56
N ASN A 199 -4.55 15.25 -5.33
CA ASN A 199 -3.50 14.37 -4.88
C ASN A 199 -3.65 12.97 -5.51
N HIS A 200 -2.52 12.29 -5.65
CA HIS A 200 -2.38 10.97 -6.26
C HIS A 200 -1.51 10.09 -5.34
N ALA A 201 -1.65 8.78 -5.49
CA ALA A 201 -0.88 7.83 -4.71
C ALA A 201 -0.54 6.59 -5.54
N PHE A 202 0.57 5.96 -5.15
CA PHE A 202 0.89 4.61 -5.56
C PHE A 202 -0.02 3.60 -4.87
N TYR A 203 -0.44 2.60 -5.64
CA TYR A 203 -1.18 1.45 -5.16
C TYR A 203 -0.61 0.18 -5.78
N PHE A 204 -0.63 -0.92 -5.02
CA PHE A 204 -0.62 -2.24 -5.62
C PHE A 204 -2.00 -2.59 -6.17
N GLN A 205 -2.03 -3.02 -7.42
CA GLN A 205 -3.17 -3.63 -8.09
C GLN A 205 -3.47 -5.00 -7.49
N LYS A 206 -4.67 -5.54 -7.76
CA LYS A 206 -5.07 -6.86 -7.25
C LYS A 206 -4.16 -7.99 -7.75
N GLN A 207 -3.57 -7.84 -8.94
CA GLN A 207 -2.67 -8.83 -9.51
C GLN A 207 -1.46 -9.12 -8.60
N PHE A 208 -0.94 -8.10 -7.93
CA PHE A 208 0.14 -8.27 -6.95
C PHE A 208 -0.25 -9.29 -5.87
N VAL A 209 -1.47 -9.23 -5.34
CA VAL A 209 -1.91 -10.12 -4.26
C VAL A 209 -2.00 -11.57 -4.71
N TYR A 210 -2.34 -11.81 -5.98
CA TYR A 210 -2.33 -13.17 -6.54
C TYR A 210 -0.89 -13.67 -6.71
N ASP A 211 -0.03 -12.88 -7.33
CA ASP A 211 1.34 -13.28 -7.66
C ASP A 211 2.19 -13.45 -6.39
N VAL A 212 2.00 -12.62 -5.35
CA VAL A 212 2.74 -12.74 -4.09
C VAL A 212 2.34 -13.97 -3.27
N ARG A 213 1.07 -14.38 -3.32
CA ARG A 213 0.60 -15.60 -2.65
C ARG A 213 1.25 -16.83 -3.27
N ILE A 214 1.33 -16.89 -4.61
CA ILE A 214 2.02 -17.96 -5.32
C ILE A 214 3.51 -17.99 -4.93
N ALA A 215 4.18 -16.83 -4.91
CA ALA A 215 5.60 -16.74 -4.55
C ALA A 215 5.90 -17.20 -3.11
N TYR A 216 4.97 -16.95 -2.17
CA TYR A 216 5.12 -17.31 -0.76
C TYR A 216 4.79 -18.79 -0.46
N GLY A 217 4.33 -19.56 -1.46
CA GLY A 217 3.97 -20.98 -1.30
C GLY A 217 2.50 -21.21 -0.94
N GLY A 218 1.61 -20.27 -1.30
CA GLY A 218 0.16 -20.40 -1.17
C GLY A 218 -0.53 -21.02 -2.39
#